data_AF-A0A916BHG4-F1
#
_entry.id   AF-A0A916BHG4-F1
#
_cell.length_a   1.000
_cell.length_b   1.000
_cell.length_c   1.000
_cell.angle_alpha   90.00
_cell.angle_beta   90.00
_cell.angle_gamma   90.00
#
_symmetry.space_group_name_H-M   'P 1'
#
loop_
_entity.id
_entity.type
_entity.pdbx_description
1 polymer ?
#
loop_
_entity_poly.entity_id
_entity_poly.type
_entity_poly.pdbx_seq_one_letter_code
_entity_poly.pdbx_strand_id
1 'polypeptide(L)'
;MKHVQLNVSGMNLDFKTASALAASCAGRDVEMEEPVLVAWHDKRQSRMSPVIEGADISSRWRDYGVSHSGCLEVDVGGDYDFIFADSAAFNDYGPSPYVNITDGKGQEYICQIINAVHGGRSPDMNSCVPLDEYTSKMT
;
A
#
# COMPACT_ATOMS: atom_id res chain seq x y z
N MET A 1 -12.45 -6.28 13.99
CA MET A 1 -12.50 -5.10 13.11
C MET A 1 -13.75 -4.30 13.44
N LYS A 2 -13.58 -3.02 13.77
CA LYS A 2 -14.66 -2.04 13.97
C LYS A 2 -15.31 -1.73 12.62
N HIS A 3 -16.61 -1.43 12.60
CA HIS A 3 -17.34 -1.08 11.38
C HIS A 3 -18.09 0.24 11.56
N VAL A 4 -17.98 1.13 10.56
CA VAL A 4 -18.63 2.43 10.52
C VAL A 4 -19.37 2.58 9.20
N GLN A 5 -20.57 3.15 9.25
CA GLN A 5 -21.39 3.45 8.07
C GLN A 5 -21.60 4.96 7.94
N LEU A 6 -21.24 5.49 6.78
CA LEU A 6 -21.45 6.89 6.43
C LEU A 6 -22.61 7.02 5.45
N ASN A 7 -23.74 7.52 5.94
CA ASN A 7 -24.89 7.83 5.10
C ASN A 7 -24.69 9.17 4.39
N VAL A 8 -24.55 9.12 3.06
CA VAL A 8 -24.34 10.30 2.23
C VAL A 8 -25.59 10.58 1.40
N SER A 9 -26.10 11.81 1.47
CA SER A 9 -27.28 12.24 0.71
C SER A 9 -27.08 13.64 0.13
N GLY A 10 -27.78 13.97 -0.96
CA GLY A 10 -27.70 15.28 -1.60
C GLY A 10 -26.44 15.51 -2.45
N MET A 11 -25.61 14.49 -2.66
CA MET A 11 -24.44 14.54 -3.54
C MET A 11 -24.27 13.25 -4.32
N ASN A 12 -23.65 13.33 -5.51
CA ASN A 12 -23.27 12.14 -6.27
C ASN A 12 -21.95 11.59 -5.72
N LEU A 13 -21.97 10.33 -5.28
CA LEU A 13 -20.83 9.68 -4.66
C LEU A 13 -20.00 8.93 -5.71
N ASP A 14 -18.84 9.48 -6.07
CA ASP A 14 -17.81 8.77 -6.81
C ASP A 14 -16.75 8.15 -5.88
N PHE A 15 -15.91 7.26 -6.42
CA PHE A 15 -14.87 6.59 -5.64
C PHE A 15 -13.94 7.57 -4.93
N LYS A 16 -13.54 8.66 -5.61
CA LYS A 16 -12.61 9.64 -5.05
C LYS A 16 -13.21 10.33 -3.83
N THR A 17 -14.47 10.72 -3.91
CA THR A 17 -15.20 11.36 -2.82
C THR A 17 -15.46 10.38 -1.68
N ALA A 18 -15.88 9.14 -1.99
CA ALA A 18 -16.08 8.10 -0.99
C ALA A 18 -14.79 7.78 -0.22
N SER A 19 -13.68 7.64 -0.94
CA SER A 19 -12.36 7.39 -0.35
C SER A 19 -11.91 8.54 0.56
N ALA A 20 -12.12 9.80 0.16
CA ALA A 20 -11.80 10.95 0.99
C ALA A 20 -12.66 11.02 2.27
N LEU A 21 -13.96 10.69 2.19
CA LEU A 21 -14.84 10.61 3.34
C LEU A 21 -14.42 9.48 4.30
N ALA A 22 -14.10 8.31 3.76
CA ALA A 22 -13.64 7.17 4.55
C ALA A 22 -12.31 7.47 5.25
N ALA A 23 -11.34 8.07 4.54
CA ALA A 23 -10.06 8.50 5.11
C ALA A 23 -10.24 9.58 6.19
N SER A 24 -11.14 10.54 5.98
CA SER A 24 -11.46 11.54 7.00
C SER A 24 -12.14 10.93 8.23
N CYS A 25 -12.93 9.86 8.07
CA CYS A 25 -13.51 9.11 9.17
C CYS A 25 -12.42 8.36 9.96
N ALA A 26 -11.54 7.64 9.25
CA ALA A 26 -10.44 6.92 9.86
C ALA A 26 -9.47 7.86 10.62
N GLY A 27 -9.14 9.02 10.06
CA GLY A 27 -8.32 10.05 10.71
C GLY A 27 -8.95 10.73 11.93
N ARG A 28 -10.21 10.42 12.25
CA ARG A 28 -10.91 10.88 13.47
C ARG A 28 -11.11 9.77 14.48
N ASP A 29 -10.67 8.55 14.17
CA ASP A 29 -10.72 7.44 15.10
C ASP A 29 -9.64 7.63 16.18
N VAL A 30 -10.07 7.70 17.44
CA VAL A 30 -9.14 7.92 18.58
C VAL A 30 -8.27 6.71 18.87
N GLU A 31 -8.61 5.55 18.32
CA GLU A 31 -7.84 4.31 18.45
C GLU A 31 -6.81 4.12 17.31
N MET A 32 -6.76 5.05 16.35
CA MET A 32 -5.83 5.00 15.22
C MET A 32 -4.93 6.24 15.22
N GLU A 33 -3.62 6.03 15.30
CA GLU A 33 -2.65 7.13 15.25
C GLU A 33 -2.26 7.45 13.79
N GLU A 34 -2.01 6.44 12.96
CA GLU A 34 -1.67 6.59 11.56
C GLU A 34 -2.52 5.69 10.65
N PRO A 35 -3.71 6.15 10.22
CA PRO A 35 -4.59 5.34 9.38
C PRO A 35 -4.04 5.14 7.97
N VAL A 36 -3.94 3.87 7.55
CA VAL A 36 -3.51 3.48 6.20
C VAL A 36 -4.58 2.60 5.56
N LEU A 37 -4.91 2.91 4.30
CA LEU A 37 -5.87 2.12 3.52
C LEU A 37 -5.22 0.79 3.08
N VAL A 38 -5.83 -0.32 3.48
CA VAL A 38 -5.34 -1.69 3.20
C VAL A 38 -6.10 -2.33 2.05
N ALA A 39 -7.42 -2.17 2.02
CA ALA A 39 -8.28 -2.77 0.99
C ALA A 39 -9.51 -1.88 0.73
N TRP A 40 -10.09 -2.01 -0.45
CA TRP A 40 -11.34 -1.33 -0.79
C TRP A 40 -12.16 -2.12 -1.81
N HIS A 41 -13.46 -1.81 -1.86
CA HIS A 41 -14.41 -2.37 -2.82
C HIS A 41 -15.34 -1.29 -3.34
N ASP A 42 -15.41 -1.17 -4.66
CA ASP A 42 -16.38 -0.37 -5.40
C ASP A 42 -17.43 -1.33 -5.95
N LYS A 43 -18.58 -1.40 -5.25
CA LYS A 43 -19.69 -2.30 -5.60
C LYS A 43 -20.31 -1.92 -6.94
N ARG A 44 -20.32 -0.61 -7.26
CA ARG A 44 -20.96 -0.07 -8.47
C ARG A 44 -20.23 -0.51 -9.73
N GLN A 45 -18.91 -0.55 -9.68
CA GLN A 45 -18.06 -0.95 -10.81
C GLN A 45 -17.57 -2.40 -10.70
N SER A 46 -17.90 -3.12 -9.63
CA SER A 46 -17.37 -4.45 -9.34
C SER A 46 -15.84 -4.46 -9.38
N ARG A 47 -15.23 -3.50 -8.69
CA ARG A 47 -13.78 -3.36 -8.59
C ARG A 47 -13.35 -3.47 -7.14
N MET A 48 -12.16 -4.03 -6.91
CA MET A 48 -11.58 -4.09 -5.60
C MET A 48 -10.07 -3.84 -5.65
N SER A 49 -9.50 -3.52 -4.49
CA SER A 49 -8.07 -3.56 -4.26
C SER A 49 -7.75 -4.29 -2.97
N PRO A 50 -6.68 -5.10 -2.95
CA PRO A 50 -5.88 -5.49 -4.11
C PRO A 50 -6.71 -6.29 -5.13
N VAL A 51 -6.32 -6.23 -6.40
CA VAL A 51 -6.89 -7.11 -7.43
C VAL A 51 -6.29 -8.50 -7.23
N ILE A 52 -7.13 -9.48 -6.93
CA ILE A 52 -6.73 -10.87 -6.70
C ILE A 52 -7.36 -11.71 -7.80
N GLU A 53 -6.54 -12.15 -8.75
CA GLU A 53 -7.00 -12.92 -9.92
C GLU A 53 -7.72 -14.21 -9.52
N GLY A 54 -8.83 -14.49 -10.20
CA GLY A 54 -9.67 -15.68 -9.94
C GLY A 54 -10.41 -15.67 -8.60
N ALA A 55 -10.34 -14.58 -7.83
CA ALA A 55 -11.08 -14.47 -6.58
C ALA A 55 -12.48 -13.85 -6.75
N ASP A 56 -13.34 -14.12 -5.78
CA ASP A 56 -14.64 -13.48 -5.66
C ASP A 56 -14.47 -12.00 -5.27
N ILE A 57 -14.85 -11.11 -6.18
CA ILE A 57 -14.75 -9.65 -6.01
C ILE A 57 -15.60 -9.14 -4.84
N SER A 58 -16.68 -9.84 -4.48
CA SER A 58 -17.57 -9.38 -3.42
C SER A 58 -17.00 -9.58 -2.02
N SER A 59 -16.07 -10.53 -1.84
CA SER A 59 -15.61 -10.99 -0.52
C SER A 59 -14.11 -10.93 -0.33
N ARG A 60 -13.29 -11.15 -1.38
CA ARG A 60 -11.86 -11.42 -1.19
C ARG A 60 -11.07 -10.21 -0.71
N TRP A 61 -11.42 -9.00 -1.14
CA TRP A 61 -10.81 -7.77 -0.64
C TRP A 61 -10.92 -7.64 0.88
N ARG A 62 -12.04 -8.10 1.44
CA ARG A 62 -12.31 -8.04 2.88
C ARG A 62 -11.46 -9.04 3.63
N ASP A 63 -11.35 -10.27 3.12
CA ASP A 63 -10.44 -11.28 3.69
C ASP A 63 -8.98 -10.80 3.67
N TYR A 64 -8.57 -10.15 2.58
CA TYR A 64 -7.25 -9.52 2.48
C TYR A 64 -7.10 -8.43 3.56
N GLY A 65 -8.05 -7.49 3.65
CA GLY A 65 -8.00 -6.41 4.65
C GLY A 65 -7.91 -6.94 6.07
N VAL A 66 -8.73 -7.94 6.44
CA VAL A 66 -8.72 -8.55 7.78
C VAL A 66 -7.40 -9.29 8.07
N SER A 67 -6.85 -10.01 7.09
CA SER A 67 -5.58 -10.74 7.27
C SER A 67 -4.35 -9.82 7.33
N HIS A 68 -4.46 -8.58 6.82
CA HIS A 68 -3.38 -7.58 6.80
C HIS A 68 -3.61 -6.49 7.85
N SER A 69 -4.01 -6.90 9.06
CA SER A 69 -4.18 -6.03 10.23
C SER A 69 -5.26 -4.95 10.11
N GLY A 70 -6.20 -5.08 9.17
CA GLY A 70 -7.35 -4.19 9.06
C GLY A 70 -8.16 -4.15 10.36
N CYS A 71 -8.23 -2.97 10.97
CA CYS A 71 -8.86 -2.76 12.26
C CYS A 71 -10.16 -1.93 12.16
N LEU A 72 -10.35 -1.16 11.08
CA LEU A 72 -11.53 -0.35 10.82
C LEU A 72 -12.05 -0.58 9.39
N GLU A 73 -13.33 -0.92 9.25
CA GLU A 73 -14.06 -0.97 7.99
C GLU A 73 -15.05 0.20 7.91
N VAL A 74 -15.02 0.97 6.82
CA VAL A 74 -15.92 2.11 6.56
C VAL A 74 -16.71 1.84 5.29
N ASP A 75 -18.03 1.68 5.44
CA ASP A 75 -18.98 1.70 4.32
C ASP A 75 -19.42 3.15 4.06
N VAL A 76 -19.40 3.57 2.80
CA VAL A 76 -19.80 4.91 2.38
C VAL A 76 -20.96 4.80 1.41
N GLY A 77 -22.15 5.20 1.87
CA GLY A 77 -23.36 5.24 1.08
C GLY A 77 -23.85 3.87 0.60
N GLY A 78 -23.39 2.76 1.18
CA GLY A 78 -23.73 1.41 0.72
C GLY A 78 -23.03 0.97 -0.56
N ASP A 79 -22.30 1.86 -1.25
CA ASP A 79 -21.74 1.65 -2.58
C ASP A 79 -20.23 1.36 -2.57
N TYR A 80 -19.52 1.84 -1.53
CA TYR A 80 -18.07 1.71 -1.42
C TYR A 80 -17.68 1.27 -0.01
N ASP A 81 -16.77 0.29 0.08
CA ASP A 81 -16.18 -0.14 1.35
C ASP A 81 -14.68 0.13 1.37
N PHE A 82 -14.15 0.50 2.54
CA PHE A 82 -12.73 0.76 2.77
C PHE A 82 -12.28 0.13 4.08
N ILE A 83 -11.17 -0.61 4.08
CA ILE A 83 -10.56 -1.16 5.30
C ILE A 83 -9.25 -0.43 5.56
N PHE A 84 -9.13 0.09 6.78
CA PHE A 84 -7.94 0.74 7.29
C PHE A 84 -7.28 -0.10 8.39
N ALA A 85 -5.95 -0.02 8.44
CA ALA A 85 -5.12 -0.45 9.56
C ALA A 85 -4.42 0.77 10.17
N ASP A 86 -3.86 0.61 11.36
CA ASP A 86 -3.01 1.62 12.00
C ASP A 86 -1.54 1.27 11.74
N SER A 87 -0.81 2.18 11.08
CA SER A 87 0.61 1.99 10.78
C SER A 87 1.54 2.43 11.91
N ALA A 88 1.05 3.06 12.98
CA ALA A 88 1.92 3.63 14.02
C ALA A 88 2.80 2.59 14.75
N ALA A 89 2.37 1.33 14.77
CA ALA A 89 3.16 0.22 15.33
C ALA A 89 4.34 -0.20 14.42
N PHE A 90 4.38 0.27 13.18
CA PHE A 90 5.44 -0.02 12.23
C PHE A 90 6.42 1.15 12.20
N ASN A 91 7.68 0.86 12.49
CA ASN A 91 8.73 1.86 12.33
C ASN A 91 8.86 2.22 10.85
N ASP A 92 9.03 3.51 10.57
CA ASP A 92 9.64 3.95 9.32
C ASP A 92 10.97 3.20 9.18
N TYR A 93 11.03 2.29 8.21
CA TYR A 93 12.31 1.85 7.69
C TYR A 93 12.91 3.13 7.11
N GLY A 94 13.91 3.67 7.79
CA GLY A 94 14.69 4.82 7.30
C GLY A 94 15.20 4.58 5.87
N PRO A 95 15.94 5.53 5.27
CA PRO A 95 16.31 5.43 3.86
C PRO A 95 16.85 4.03 3.56
N SER A 96 16.21 3.36 2.58
CA SER A 96 16.57 2.00 2.19
C SER A 96 18.09 1.91 2.09
N PRO A 97 18.74 0.91 2.70
CA PRO A 97 20.17 0.77 2.54
C PRO A 97 20.54 0.38 1.11
N TYR A 98 19.57 0.26 0.19
CA TYR A 98 19.74 -0.11 -1.20
C TYR A 98 19.38 1.03 -2.16
N VAL A 99 20.16 1.17 -3.23
CA VAL A 99 19.90 2.08 -4.35
C VAL A 99 20.04 1.35 -5.69
N ASN A 100 19.21 1.74 -6.65
CA ASN A 100 19.35 1.29 -8.02
C ASN A 100 20.41 2.12 -8.74
N ILE A 101 21.35 1.47 -9.41
CA ILE A 101 22.41 2.09 -10.22
C ILE A 101 22.38 1.47 -11.61
N THR A 102 22.54 2.31 -12.64
CA THR A 102 22.70 1.87 -14.03
C THR A 102 24.11 2.19 -14.50
N ASP A 103 24.81 1.21 -15.08
CA ASP A 103 26.14 1.43 -15.65
C ASP A 103 26.11 2.08 -17.05
N GLY A 104 27.28 2.43 -17.58
CA GLY A 104 27.41 3.05 -18.90
C GLY A 104 27.00 2.17 -20.08
N LYS A 105 26.68 0.89 -19.86
CA LYS A 105 26.16 -0.06 -20.86
C LYS A 105 24.65 -0.30 -20.68
N GLY A 106 24.01 0.33 -19.70
CA GLY A 106 22.58 0.17 -19.42
C GLY A 106 22.24 -1.02 -18.51
N GLN A 107 23.23 -1.68 -17.90
CA GLN A 107 22.96 -2.76 -16.95
C GLN A 107 22.56 -2.17 -15.59
N GLU A 108 21.50 -2.70 -15.00
CA GLU A 108 20.99 -2.26 -13.70
C GLU A 108 21.51 -3.14 -12.56
N TYR A 109 21.70 -2.52 -11.39
CA TYR A 109 22.19 -3.14 -10.17
C TYR A 109 21.43 -2.59 -8.96
N ILE A 110 21.20 -3.43 -7.95
CA ILE A 110 20.88 -3.00 -6.58
C ILE A 110 22.18 -2.96 -5.78
N CYS A 111 22.47 -1.81 -5.16
CA CYS A 111 23.71 -1.58 -4.42
C CYS A 111 23.45 -1.13 -2.99
N GLN A 112 24.28 -1.56 -2.03
CA GLN A 112 24.20 -1.09 -0.64
C GLN A 112 24.84 0.30 -0.46
N ILE A 113 24.06 1.29 -0.01
CA ILE A 113 24.45 2.70 0.20
C ILE A 113 25.67 2.83 1.11
N ILE A 114 25.73 2.05 2.20
CA ILE A 114 26.78 2.17 3.23
C ILE A 114 28.18 1.97 2.62
N ASN A 115 28.30 1.10 1.62
CA ASN A 115 29.55 0.78 0.95
C ASN A 115 29.75 1.56 -0.37
N ALA A 116 28.69 2.10 -0.97
CA ALA A 116 28.76 2.85 -2.22
C ALA A 116 29.21 4.31 -2.04
N VAL A 117 29.07 4.89 -0.84
CA VAL A 117 29.30 6.34 -0.59
C VAL A 117 30.66 6.63 0.08
N HIS A 118 31.37 5.63 0.58
CA HIS A 118 32.73 5.81 1.13
C HIS A 118 33.79 5.84 0.01
N GLY A 119 33.88 6.98 -0.71
CA GLY A 119 35.18 7.46 -1.21
C GLY A 119 35.49 7.34 -2.70
N GLY A 120 34.54 7.09 -3.60
CA GLY A 120 34.85 7.15 -5.04
C GLY A 120 33.68 6.79 -5.93
N ARG A 121 33.63 7.38 -7.14
CA ARG A 121 32.60 7.16 -8.18
C ARG A 121 32.65 5.76 -8.82
N SER A 122 33.00 4.72 -8.06
CA SER A 122 33.07 3.35 -8.53
C SER A 122 32.50 2.43 -7.45
N PRO A 123 31.31 1.85 -7.65
CA PRO A 123 30.76 0.86 -6.74
C PRO A 123 31.75 -0.30 -6.61
N ASP A 124 32.09 -0.69 -5.38
CA ASP A 124 32.77 -1.97 -5.15
C ASP A 124 31.85 -3.09 -5.64
N MET A 125 32.36 -3.98 -6.50
CA MET A 125 31.57 -5.08 -7.09
C MET A 125 31.01 -6.04 -6.03
N ASN A 126 31.57 -6.05 -4.82
CA ASN A 126 31.03 -6.85 -3.70
C ASN A 126 29.82 -6.22 -3.02
N SER A 127 29.46 -4.97 -3.36
CA SER A 127 28.36 -4.21 -2.74
C SER A 127 27.17 -4.01 -3.67
N CYS A 128 27.21 -4.58 -4.88
CA CYS A 128 26.18 -4.46 -5.89
C CYS A 128 25.83 -5.83 -6.48
N VAL A 129 24.54 -6.12 -6.64
CA VAL A 129 24.03 -7.33 -7.30
C VAL A 129 23.38 -6.91 -8.62
N PRO A 130 23.75 -7.52 -9.77
CA PRO A 130 23.10 -7.23 -11.04
C PRO A 130 21.62 -7.63 -10.97
N LEU A 131 20.76 -6.77 -11.52
CA LEU A 131 19.37 -7.09 -11.73
C LEU A 131 19.25 -7.91 -13.02
N ASP A 132 19.00 -9.20 -12.85
CA ASP A 132 18.60 -10.14 -13.89
C ASP A 132 17.14 -10.59 -13.69
N GLU A 133 16.58 -11.31 -14.67
CA GLU A 133 15.20 -11.82 -14.62
C GLU A 133 14.88 -12.65 -13.36
N TYR A 134 15.90 -13.17 -12.68
CA TYR A 134 15.76 -13.98 -11.47
C TYR A 134 15.75 -13.13 -10.21
N THR A 135 16.60 -12.10 -10.13
CA THR A 135 16.64 -11.14 -9.02
C THR A 135 15.46 -10.16 -9.02
N SER A 136 14.89 -9.82 -10.18
CA SER A 136 13.63 -9.05 -10.26
C SER A 136 12.41 -9.76 -9.64
N LYS A 137 12.51 -11.06 -9.32
CA LYS A 137 11.42 -11.86 -8.72
C LYS A 137 11.53 -12.01 -7.19
N MET A 138 12.60 -11.47 -6.58
CA MET A 138 12.84 -11.57 -5.12
C MET A 138 12.50 -10.29 -4.34
N THR A 139 12.08 -9.24 -5.04
CA THR A 139 11.56 -7.97 -4.51
C THR A 139 10.09 -7.83 -4.87
#